data_AF-A0A5M8QK78-F1
#
_entry.id   AF-A0A5M8QK78-F1
#
_cell.length_a   1.000
_cell.length_b   1.000
_cell.length_c   1.000
_cell.angle_alpha   90.00
_cell.angle_beta   90.00
_cell.angle_gamma   90.00
#
_symmetry.space_group_name_H-M   'P 1'
#
loop_
_entity.id
_entity.type
_entity.pdbx_description
1 polymer ?
#
loop_
_entity_poly.entity_id
_entity_poly.type
_entity_poly.pdbx_seq_one_letter_code
_entity_poly.pdbx_strand_id
1 'polypeptide(L)'
;MTSNPNKGDSDDDGINDFEEVRTHGTDPWHADTDRDGETDIHELTGYFLEIPTDPLDANSNSWVDTDGDQLVDALERHFGTDINNPDSDGDGWDDGSEYAFETDPLNPDSYPNG
;
A
#
# COMPACT_ATOMS: atom_id res chain seq x y z
N MET A 1 22.53 0.63 -29.51
CA MET A 1 21.41 0.56 -28.57
C MET A 1 20.16 0.32 -29.40
N THR A 2 19.56 -0.86 -29.30
CA THR A 2 18.41 -1.25 -30.12
C THR A 2 17.16 -1.13 -29.26
N SER A 3 16.33 -0.10 -29.46
CA SER A 3 14.99 -0.08 -28.89
C SER A 3 14.18 -1.21 -29.53
N ASN A 4 13.58 -2.06 -28.69
CA ASN A 4 12.75 -3.16 -29.13
C ASN A 4 11.41 -2.59 -29.61
N PRO A 5 10.94 -2.86 -30.84
CA PRO A 5 9.64 -2.40 -31.33
C PRO A 5 8.44 -2.99 -30.55
N ASN A 6 8.68 -3.94 -29.62
CA ASN A 6 7.73 -4.41 -28.62
C ASN A 6 7.83 -3.69 -27.26
N LYS A 7 8.54 -2.56 -27.17
CA LYS A 7 8.50 -1.69 -25.99
C LYS A 7 7.21 -0.86 -26.06
N GLY A 8 6.07 -1.56 -25.98
CA GLY A 8 4.75 -0.98 -25.75
C GLY A 8 4.63 -0.79 -24.26
N ASP A 9 4.99 0.38 -23.80
CA ASP A 9 5.00 0.89 -22.43
C ASP A 9 4.72 2.38 -22.68
N SER A 10 3.43 2.68 -22.79
CA SER A 10 2.93 3.86 -23.49
C SER A 10 2.97 5.12 -22.62
N ASP A 11 3.05 4.96 -21.30
CA ASP A 11 3.21 6.02 -20.31
C ASP A 11 4.59 6.03 -19.62
N ASP A 12 5.47 5.09 -19.97
CA ASP A 12 6.85 4.97 -19.46
C ASP A 12 6.92 4.77 -17.93
N ASP A 13 5.90 4.13 -17.33
CA ASP A 13 5.90 3.81 -15.89
C ASP A 13 6.78 2.59 -15.56
N GLY A 14 7.07 1.75 -16.57
CA GLY A 14 7.93 0.57 -16.42
C GLY A 14 7.19 -0.77 -16.48
N ILE A 15 5.86 -0.75 -16.60
CA ILE A 15 5.02 -1.87 -17.03
C ILE A 15 4.84 -1.75 -18.55
N ASN A 16 4.60 -2.87 -19.24
CA ASN A 16 4.30 -2.83 -20.67
C ASN A 16 2.77 -2.89 -20.90
N ASP A 17 2.26 -2.21 -21.93
CA ASP A 17 0.82 -2.10 -22.28
C ASP A 17 0.08 -3.44 -22.25
N PHE A 18 0.75 -4.51 -22.70
CA PHE A 18 0.14 -5.84 -22.72
C PHE A 18 -0.05 -6.37 -21.30
N GLU A 19 0.94 -6.22 -20.44
CA GLU A 19 0.90 -6.63 -19.04
C GLU A 19 -0.08 -5.80 -18.23
N GLU A 20 -0.11 -4.49 -18.43
CA GLU A 20 -1.09 -3.58 -17.81
C GLU A 20 -2.52 -4.04 -18.10
N VAL A 21 -2.89 -4.18 -19.38
CA VAL A 21 -4.28 -4.55 -19.75
C VAL A 21 -4.62 -6.00 -19.37
N ARG A 22 -3.66 -6.93 -19.46
CA ARG A 22 -3.95 -8.37 -19.34
C ARG A 22 -3.77 -8.92 -17.93
N THR A 23 -2.88 -8.34 -17.16
CA THR A 23 -2.47 -8.87 -15.85
C THR A 23 -2.99 -7.98 -14.74
N HIS A 24 -2.77 -6.68 -14.83
CA HIS A 24 -3.00 -5.75 -13.71
C HIS A 24 -4.33 -5.00 -13.82
N GLY A 25 -4.86 -4.85 -15.04
CA GLY A 25 -6.08 -4.09 -15.29
C GLY A 25 -5.89 -2.57 -15.32
N THR A 26 -4.64 -2.11 -15.30
CA THR A 26 -4.24 -0.70 -15.32
C THR A 26 -4.35 -0.08 -16.72
N ASP A 27 -4.31 1.25 -16.82
CA ASP A 27 -4.43 2.02 -18.07
C ASP A 27 -3.06 2.30 -18.69
N PRO A 28 -2.71 1.71 -19.85
CA PRO A 28 -1.41 1.90 -20.51
C PRO A 28 -1.02 3.33 -20.85
N TRP A 29 -1.99 4.24 -20.82
CA TRP A 29 -1.77 5.64 -21.15
C TRP A 29 -1.62 6.50 -19.90
N HIS A 30 -1.63 5.88 -18.72
CA HIS A 30 -1.58 6.59 -17.46
C HIS A 30 -0.80 5.84 -16.40
N ALA A 31 0.43 6.35 -16.17
CA ALA A 31 1.36 5.77 -15.20
C ALA A 31 0.83 5.67 -13.76
N ASP A 32 -0.32 6.27 -13.45
CA ASP A 32 -1.00 6.33 -12.16
C ASP A 32 -2.49 6.17 -12.48
N THR A 33 -2.95 4.92 -12.56
CA THR A 33 -4.25 4.60 -13.16
C THR A 33 -5.41 5.20 -12.35
N ASP A 34 -5.34 5.14 -11.03
CA ASP A 34 -6.41 5.58 -10.14
C ASP A 34 -6.29 7.04 -9.67
N ARG A 35 -5.14 7.67 -9.90
CA ARG A 35 -4.82 9.08 -9.66
C ARG A 35 -4.64 9.45 -8.21
N ASP A 36 -4.07 8.57 -7.42
CA ASP A 36 -3.78 8.83 -6.03
C ASP A 36 -2.34 9.32 -5.75
N GLY A 37 -1.51 9.35 -6.80
CA GLY A 37 -0.18 9.92 -6.78
C GLY A 37 0.94 8.88 -6.67
N GLU A 38 0.63 7.59 -6.61
CA GLU A 38 1.58 6.50 -6.83
C GLU A 38 1.47 6.01 -8.27
N THR A 39 2.58 5.52 -8.85
CA THR A 39 2.51 4.95 -10.21
C THR A 39 2.12 3.49 -10.12
N ASP A 40 1.49 2.92 -11.16
CA ASP A 40 1.04 1.54 -11.16
C ASP A 40 2.19 0.57 -10.79
N ILE A 41 3.40 0.80 -11.32
CA ILE A 41 4.57 0.01 -10.93
C ILE A 41 4.96 0.16 -9.45
N HIS A 42 4.82 1.35 -8.86
CA HIS A 42 5.21 1.60 -7.48
C HIS A 42 4.25 0.88 -6.53
N GLU A 43 2.96 0.86 -6.87
CA GLU A 43 1.93 0.17 -6.12
C GLU A 43 2.11 -1.35 -6.21
N LEU A 44 2.33 -1.88 -7.41
CA LEU A 44 2.56 -3.32 -7.61
C LEU A 44 3.86 -3.83 -6.95
N THR A 45 4.88 -2.98 -6.85
CA THR A 45 6.17 -3.33 -6.23
C THR A 45 6.24 -2.99 -4.75
N GLY A 46 5.30 -2.21 -4.22
CA GLY A 46 5.34 -1.68 -2.86
C GLY A 46 6.52 -0.74 -2.62
N TYR A 47 6.87 0.11 -3.59
CA TYR A 47 8.14 0.84 -3.61
C TYR A 47 8.47 1.62 -2.33
N PHE A 48 7.48 2.22 -1.66
CA PHE A 48 7.70 3.03 -0.46
C PHE A 48 7.75 2.23 0.84
N LEU A 49 6.83 1.29 1.02
CA LEU A 49 6.65 0.54 2.27
C LEU A 49 7.15 -0.91 2.20
N GLU A 50 7.68 -1.32 1.04
CA GLU A 50 7.90 -2.74 0.67
C GLU A 50 6.61 -3.58 0.76
N ILE A 51 5.45 -2.92 0.75
CA ILE A 51 4.12 -3.52 0.80
C ILE A 51 3.34 -3.04 -0.43
N PRO A 52 2.88 -3.95 -1.31
CA PRO A 52 2.08 -3.56 -2.46
C PRO A 52 0.72 -2.97 -2.08
N THR A 53 0.28 -1.99 -2.86
CA THR A 53 -1.05 -1.37 -2.80
C THR A 53 -1.89 -1.79 -4.02
N ASP A 54 -3.02 -1.12 -4.28
CA ASP A 54 -3.91 -1.47 -5.39
C ASP A 54 -3.98 -0.33 -6.41
N PRO A 55 -3.40 -0.49 -7.62
CA PRO A 55 -3.33 0.57 -8.63
C PRO A 55 -4.67 0.94 -9.27
N LEU A 56 -5.77 0.34 -8.79
CA LEU A 56 -7.12 0.59 -9.23
C LEU A 56 -7.99 1.20 -8.13
N ASP A 57 -7.44 1.49 -6.95
CA ASP A 57 -8.16 2.06 -5.81
C ASP A 57 -7.41 3.23 -5.18
N ALA A 58 -7.86 4.44 -5.51
CA ALA A 58 -7.24 5.68 -5.05
C ALA A 58 -7.26 5.93 -3.53
N ASN A 59 -7.90 5.04 -2.75
CA ASN A 59 -7.87 5.04 -1.29
C ASN A 59 -6.88 4.00 -0.74
N SER A 60 -6.04 3.42 -1.60
CA SER A 60 -5.13 2.33 -1.26
C SER A 60 -3.66 2.74 -1.28
N ASN A 61 -3.29 3.98 -1.67
CA ASN A 61 -1.89 4.44 -1.59
C ASN A 61 -1.25 4.24 -0.22
N SER A 62 0.08 4.24 -0.24
CA SER A 62 0.97 4.08 0.90
C SER A 62 0.85 5.13 2.02
N TRP A 63 -0.02 6.14 1.89
CA TRP A 63 -0.10 7.28 2.83
C TRP A 63 -1.48 7.45 3.48
N VAL A 64 -2.46 6.61 3.14
CA VAL A 64 -3.78 6.63 3.79
C VAL A 64 -3.67 6.08 5.20
N ASP A 65 -4.25 6.81 6.16
CA ASP A 65 -4.37 6.46 7.58
C ASP A 65 -5.81 6.82 7.98
N THR A 66 -6.69 5.84 7.92
CA THR A 66 -8.15 6.01 7.98
C THR A 66 -8.63 6.34 9.38
N ASP A 67 -8.03 5.79 10.42
CA ASP A 67 -8.43 6.04 11.81
C ASP A 67 -7.52 7.04 12.56
N GLY A 68 -6.38 7.40 11.98
CA GLY A 68 -5.51 8.47 12.45
C GLY A 68 -4.58 8.06 13.58
N ASP A 69 -4.24 6.78 13.69
CA ASP A 69 -3.38 6.23 14.74
C ASP A 69 -1.88 6.23 14.37
N GLN A 70 -1.55 6.63 13.14
CA GLN A 70 -0.22 6.67 12.53
C GLN A 70 0.31 5.32 12.02
N LEU A 71 -0.52 4.28 11.97
CA LEU A 71 -0.33 3.06 11.19
C LEU A 71 -1.15 3.18 9.90
N VAL A 72 -0.48 3.34 8.76
CA VAL A 72 -1.20 3.50 7.48
C VAL A 72 -2.00 2.24 7.11
N ASP A 73 -3.14 2.39 6.44
CA ASP A 73 -4.06 1.31 6.04
C ASP A 73 -3.37 0.15 5.31
N ALA A 74 -2.29 0.44 4.56
CA ALA A 74 -1.48 -0.57 3.91
C ALA A 74 -0.72 -1.47 4.91
N LEU A 75 -0.16 -0.90 5.98
CA LEU A 75 0.46 -1.64 7.07
C LEU A 75 -0.58 -2.36 7.91
N GLU A 76 -1.71 -1.71 8.20
CA GLU A 76 -2.78 -2.32 8.97
C GLU A 76 -3.35 -3.57 8.29
N ARG A 77 -3.66 -3.49 6.99
CA ARG A 77 -4.07 -4.66 6.20
C ARG A 77 -3.00 -5.74 6.17
N HIS A 78 -1.71 -5.37 6.21
CA HIS A 78 -0.60 -6.32 6.23
C HIS A 78 -0.46 -7.02 7.59
N PHE A 79 -0.62 -6.31 8.70
CA PHE A 79 -0.53 -6.85 10.06
C PHE A 79 -1.83 -7.45 10.59
N GLY A 80 -2.96 -7.12 9.97
CA GLY A 80 -4.29 -7.64 10.30
C GLY A 80 -5.04 -6.82 11.35
N THR A 81 -4.65 -5.57 11.59
CA THR A 81 -5.39 -4.60 12.39
C THR A 81 -6.59 -4.04 11.61
N ASP A 82 -7.50 -3.34 12.28
CA ASP A 82 -8.71 -2.77 11.69
C ASP A 82 -8.52 -1.30 11.33
N ILE A 83 -8.46 -1.02 10.02
CA ILE A 83 -8.29 0.32 9.44
C ILE A 83 -9.28 1.40 9.92
N ASN A 84 -10.35 1.03 10.62
CA ASN A 84 -11.34 1.97 11.15
C ASN A 84 -11.32 2.07 12.68
N ASN A 85 -10.36 1.43 13.34
CA ASN A 85 -10.31 1.30 14.77
C ASN A 85 -8.87 1.39 15.28
N PRO A 86 -8.48 2.52 15.90
CA PRO A 86 -7.09 2.81 16.22
C PRO A 86 -6.50 1.93 17.32
N ASP A 87 -7.25 0.98 17.89
CA ASP A 87 -6.89 0.09 19.00
C ASP A 87 -7.60 -1.24 18.75
N SER A 88 -6.99 -2.11 17.94
CA SER A 88 -7.62 -3.30 17.37
C SER A 88 -7.95 -4.37 18.41
N ASP A 89 -7.16 -4.46 19.48
CA ASP A 89 -7.38 -5.45 20.55
C ASP A 89 -8.11 -4.89 21.78
N GLY A 90 -8.25 -3.56 21.87
CA GLY A 90 -9.03 -2.86 22.88
C GLY A 90 -8.33 -2.73 24.22
N ASP A 91 -7.00 -2.77 24.26
CA ASP A 91 -6.22 -2.68 25.49
C ASP A 91 -5.92 -1.24 25.96
N GLY A 92 -6.17 -0.27 25.09
CA GLY A 92 -5.98 1.15 25.32
C GLY A 92 -4.67 1.74 24.78
N TRP A 93 -3.84 0.96 24.09
CA TRP A 93 -2.77 1.43 23.23
C TRP A 93 -3.22 1.39 21.78
N ASP A 94 -2.82 2.41 21.01
CA ASP A 94 -3.15 2.42 19.59
C ASP A 94 -2.22 1.52 18.77
N ASP A 95 -2.73 0.94 17.67
CA ASP A 95 -2.02 -0.05 16.85
C ASP A 95 -0.70 0.52 16.31
N GLY A 96 -0.72 1.80 15.92
CA GLY A 96 0.45 2.57 15.50
C GLY A 96 1.51 2.73 16.59
N SER A 97 1.11 3.02 17.83
CA SER A 97 2.01 3.06 18.98
C SER A 97 2.60 1.68 19.26
N GLU A 98 1.78 0.64 19.26
CA GLU A 98 2.23 -0.73 19.48
C GLU A 98 3.23 -1.20 18.43
N TYR A 99 2.94 -0.93 17.16
CA TYR A 99 3.86 -1.16 16.04
C TYR A 99 5.20 -0.43 16.27
N ALA A 100 5.16 0.84 16.68
CA ALA A 100 6.35 1.63 16.95
C ALA A 100 7.17 1.13 18.16
N PHE A 101 6.54 0.42 19.10
CA PHE A 101 7.18 -0.18 20.27
C PHE A 101 7.51 -1.67 20.09
N GLU A 102 7.32 -2.23 18.89
CA GLU A 102 7.53 -3.65 18.57
C GLU A 102 6.69 -4.59 19.45
N THR A 103 5.47 -4.19 19.79
CA THR A 103 4.45 -5.02 20.47
C THR A 103 3.45 -5.59 19.46
N ASP A 104 2.41 -6.27 19.94
CA ASP A 104 1.51 -7.06 19.09
C ASP A 104 0.12 -6.44 19.19
N PRO A 105 -0.31 -5.65 18.19
CA PRO A 105 -1.56 -4.86 18.23
C PRO A 105 -2.84 -5.70 18.16
N LEU A 106 -2.69 -7.03 18.11
CA LEU A 106 -3.78 -7.98 18.12
C LEU A 106 -3.82 -8.81 19.41
N ASN A 107 -3.01 -8.45 20.40
CA ASN A 107 -2.87 -9.18 21.64
C ASN A 107 -2.98 -8.23 22.85
N PRO A 108 -4.13 -8.21 23.55
CA PRO A 108 -4.43 -7.22 24.58
C PRO A 108 -3.64 -7.41 25.88
N ASP A 109 -2.71 -8.38 25.92
CA ASP A 109 -1.73 -8.63 26.98
C ASP A 109 -0.29 -8.20 26.55
N SER A 110 -0.13 -7.60 25.38
CA SER A 110 1.13 -7.10 24.79
C SER A 110 1.21 -5.60 25.00
N TYR A 111 2.24 -5.11 25.69
CA TYR A 111 2.30 -3.68 26.03
C TYR A 111 3.70 -3.13 25.81
N PRO A 112 3.83 -1.84 25.41
CA PRO A 112 5.10 -1.15 25.41
C PRO A 112 5.69 -1.18 26.81
N ASN A 113 6.88 -1.80 26.96
CA ASN A 113 7.48 -2.03 28.28
C ASN A 113 7.56 -0.74 29.13
N GLY A 114 6.93 -0.76 30.31
CA GLY A 114 7.19 0.18 31.41
C GLY A 114 8.41 -0.19 32.24
#